data_AF-A0A348N1X0-F1
#
_entry.id   AF-A0A348N1X0-F1
#
_cell.length_a   1.000
_cell.length_b   1.000
_cell.length_c   1.000
_cell.angle_alpha   90.00
_cell.angle_beta   90.00
_cell.angle_gamma   90.00
#
_symmetry.space_group_name_H-M   'P 1'
#
loop_
_entity.id
_entity.type
_entity.pdbx_description
1 polymer ?
#
loop_
_entity_poly.entity_id
_entity_poly.type
_entity_poly.pdbx_seq_one_letter_code
_entity_poly.pdbx_strand_id
1 'polypeptide(L)'
;MNQFRIRLYGVNNLEQASFRSLLNIAESKLEDHWEITQAAHTDVAIYDIQSEIGKTAFHRHHSGISVVLTDDKDSIKATSILVKPLRVKRITELLNRLGKEIHFNNQAAKTISSQKGSAQNQKKPGLLSSFSKHFISNHDTAIELPSLSLSVNKPSSNPPHTILEPNKLHSWLRSIAKNSLKQRALTLYTNLVSLNKTVVKLETKIALLEHYRHAIIELITPTDRTFLQLNTLSDLALPVLMTELAMGYKSLLMNNYHNEKHPMSNPLTLLYIIRTAEFFNLAILSAYCRYQAPPTNILAEFHHLYRYCEAADMLTDCAHSAIASTEKSFIHHYTHILVLAHTHPYRLATHKTLRLYDIFSHLLGHTVIGSSRSRTDTTMSVIQESDPDNPRPIQYTTEADQQQKNSRFIHLEPLIVKISEFVTTPEKKPDYFERGDIELLNSILPYFSQAPIQDFLLPPKKEPQFVSVTTAFEAIVEALSTPNQETLSSWYFIKQQQETLYLQRYSAYEKAIQAGQLLLIYQQERTVLASILWVYTDHSHTMHLAAQLITQQPQLVTIVDNQTQQSYRAISYPLINSTNAAGLIIDNKQSLDKALEYQLHSQDNTTTFISDKTISHHTDHQHHHVTLTTN
;
A
#
# COMPACT_ATOMS: atom_id res chain seq x y z
N MET A 1 15.58 -38.66 -15.96
CA MET A 1 15.60 -37.85 -14.73
C MET A 1 15.85 -36.43 -15.13
N ASN A 2 15.01 -35.49 -14.69
CA ASN A 2 15.29 -34.07 -14.90
C ASN A 2 16.28 -33.60 -13.83
N GLN A 3 17.00 -32.53 -14.13
CA GLN A 3 17.90 -31.87 -13.20
C GLN A 3 17.19 -30.63 -12.64
N PHE A 4 16.99 -30.61 -11.33
CA PHE A 4 16.38 -29.50 -10.60
C PHE A 4 17.39 -28.82 -9.68
N ARG A 5 17.21 -27.51 -9.50
CA ARG A 5 18.13 -26.63 -8.79
C ARG A 5 17.54 -26.13 -7.49
N ILE A 6 18.25 -26.38 -6.41
CA ILE A 6 17.95 -25.91 -5.05
C ILE A 6 18.85 -24.74 -4.73
N ARG A 7 18.29 -23.66 -4.18
CA ARG A 7 19.06 -22.58 -3.57
C ARG A 7 18.74 -22.45 -2.10
N LEU A 8 19.78 -22.29 -1.29
CA LEU A 8 19.66 -22.17 0.16
C LEU A 8 19.89 -20.71 0.57
N TYR A 9 19.02 -20.18 1.42
CA TYR A 9 19.10 -18.82 1.94
C TYR A 9 19.13 -18.83 3.46
N GLY A 10 20.09 -18.11 4.04
CA GLY A 10 20.21 -17.98 5.49
C GLY A 10 20.78 -19.20 6.22
N VAL A 11 21.16 -20.23 5.47
CA VAL A 11 21.78 -21.46 5.99
C VAL A 11 23.29 -21.24 6.14
N ASN A 12 23.87 -21.62 7.27
CA ASN A 12 25.31 -21.46 7.50
C ASN A 12 26.15 -22.54 6.77
N ASN A 13 27.49 -22.38 6.74
CA ASN A 13 28.39 -23.28 6.02
C ASN A 13 28.31 -24.75 6.49
N LEU A 14 28.12 -24.98 7.79
CA LEU A 14 28.03 -26.32 8.38
C LEU A 14 26.72 -27.02 8.00
N GLU A 15 25.63 -26.27 8.03
CA GLU A 15 24.31 -26.75 7.61
C GLU A 15 24.25 -26.98 6.11
N GLN A 16 24.89 -26.13 5.30
CA GLN A 16 25.01 -26.33 3.86
C GLN A 16 25.80 -27.61 3.53
N ALA A 17 26.90 -27.88 4.22
CA ALA A 17 27.66 -29.12 4.07
C ALA A 17 26.82 -30.35 4.48
N SER A 18 26.05 -30.22 5.57
CA SER A 18 25.13 -31.24 6.04
C SER A 18 24.01 -31.49 5.02
N PHE A 19 23.45 -30.45 4.41
CA PHE A 19 22.43 -30.55 3.36
C PHE A 19 22.97 -31.29 2.12
N ARG A 20 24.20 -30.96 1.68
CA ARG A 20 24.88 -31.67 0.58
C ARG A 20 25.10 -33.15 0.88
N SER A 21 25.56 -33.47 2.08
CA SER A 21 25.76 -34.87 2.50
C SER A 21 24.44 -35.65 2.51
N LEU A 22 23.37 -35.06 3.05
CA LEU A 22 22.04 -35.66 3.06
C LEU A 22 21.47 -35.84 1.65
N LEU A 23 21.73 -34.90 0.74
CA LEU A 23 21.30 -34.98 -0.66
C LEU A 23 21.99 -36.14 -1.40
N ASN A 24 23.30 -36.31 -1.21
CA ASN A 24 24.06 -37.43 -1.77
C ASN A 24 23.56 -38.78 -1.22
N ILE A 25 23.27 -38.87 0.08
CA ILE A 25 22.71 -40.09 0.68
C ILE A 25 21.30 -40.38 0.13
N ALA A 26 20.51 -39.33 -0.12
CA ALA A 26 19.16 -39.45 -0.66
C ALA A 26 19.12 -39.79 -2.16
N GLU A 27 20.22 -39.62 -2.91
CA GLU A 27 20.26 -39.68 -4.37
C GLU A 27 19.63 -40.96 -4.94
N SER A 28 19.96 -42.12 -4.38
CA SER A 28 19.38 -43.42 -4.79
C SER A 28 17.86 -43.56 -4.61
N LYS A 29 17.23 -42.64 -3.87
CA LYS A 29 15.79 -42.63 -3.54
C LYS A 29 15.04 -41.45 -4.16
N LEU A 30 15.73 -40.57 -4.88
CA LEU A 30 15.11 -39.42 -5.55
C LEU A 30 14.64 -39.82 -6.95
N GLU A 31 13.46 -39.33 -7.34
CA GLU A 31 12.88 -39.58 -8.68
C GLU A 31 13.53 -38.68 -9.76
N ASP A 32 14.12 -37.55 -9.35
CA ASP A 32 14.83 -36.59 -10.19
C ASP A 32 16.19 -36.23 -9.59
N HIS A 33 17.10 -35.70 -10.39
CA HIS A 33 18.41 -35.25 -9.91
C HIS A 33 18.30 -33.84 -9.34
N TRP A 34 18.87 -33.60 -8.16
CA TRP A 34 18.81 -32.32 -7.47
C TRP A 34 20.21 -31.80 -7.18
N GLU A 35 20.47 -30.54 -7.54
CA GLU A 35 21.74 -29.88 -7.28
C GLU A 35 21.56 -28.60 -6.47
N ILE A 36 22.51 -28.28 -5.59
CA ILE A 36 22.53 -27.00 -4.88
C ILE A 36 23.29 -25.98 -5.74
N THR A 37 22.63 -24.89 -6.13
CA THR A 37 23.20 -23.85 -6.98
C THR A 37 23.25 -22.49 -6.30
N GLN A 38 24.12 -21.62 -6.81
CA GLN A 38 24.15 -20.18 -6.51
C GLN A 38 23.64 -19.33 -7.68
N ALA A 39 23.23 -19.96 -8.79
CA ALA A 39 22.74 -19.29 -9.98
C ALA A 39 21.40 -18.58 -9.73
N ALA A 40 21.11 -17.55 -10.52
CA ALA A 40 19.87 -16.76 -10.42
C ALA A 40 18.60 -17.57 -10.77
N HIS A 41 18.72 -18.61 -11.61
CA HIS A 41 17.60 -19.49 -11.95
C HIS A 41 17.54 -20.69 -11.01
N THR A 42 16.43 -20.83 -10.29
CA THR A 42 16.22 -21.84 -9.24
C THR A 42 14.83 -22.42 -9.31
N ASP A 43 14.71 -23.75 -9.23
CA ASP A 43 13.42 -24.43 -9.22
C ASP A 43 12.82 -24.45 -7.81
N VAL A 44 13.67 -24.63 -6.80
CA VAL A 44 13.29 -24.64 -5.37
C VAL A 44 14.22 -23.74 -4.57
N ALA A 45 13.65 -22.93 -3.69
CA ALA A 45 14.40 -22.11 -2.74
C ALA A 45 14.04 -22.48 -1.31
N ILE A 46 15.06 -22.77 -0.49
CA ILE A 46 14.92 -23.16 0.91
C ILE A 46 15.42 -22.03 1.80
N TYR A 47 14.59 -21.57 2.73
CA TYR A 47 14.83 -20.40 3.55
C TYR A 47 14.92 -20.77 5.03
N ASP A 48 16.07 -20.51 5.63
CA ASP A 48 16.20 -20.59 7.09
C ASP A 48 15.59 -19.36 7.75
N ILE A 49 14.33 -19.51 8.18
CA ILE A 49 13.57 -18.45 8.85
C ILE A 49 14.08 -18.12 10.25
N GLN A 50 15.08 -18.84 10.76
CA GLN A 50 15.73 -18.51 12.03
C GLN A 50 16.87 -17.51 11.83
N SER A 51 17.35 -17.37 10.59
CA SER A 51 18.36 -16.37 10.23
C SER A 51 17.73 -15.12 9.62
N GLU A 52 18.29 -13.95 9.91
CA GLU A 52 17.82 -12.69 9.31
C GLU A 52 17.97 -12.69 7.78
N ILE A 53 19.02 -13.35 7.25
CA ILE A 53 19.24 -13.51 5.81
C ILE A 53 18.13 -14.36 5.18
N GLY A 54 17.76 -15.49 5.81
CA GLY A 54 16.74 -16.39 5.30
C GLY A 54 15.33 -15.81 5.43
N LYS A 55 15.01 -15.10 6.53
CA LYS A 55 13.78 -14.31 6.65
C LYS A 55 13.69 -13.27 5.53
N THR A 56 14.73 -12.46 5.37
CA THR A 56 14.79 -11.41 4.33
C THR A 56 14.63 -11.99 2.93
N ALA A 57 15.29 -13.10 2.63
CA ALA A 57 15.21 -13.75 1.33
C ALA A 57 13.85 -14.41 1.07
N PHE A 58 13.22 -14.99 2.09
CA PHE A 58 11.87 -15.57 2.00
C PHE A 58 10.84 -14.49 1.64
N HIS A 59 10.95 -13.32 2.25
CA HIS A 59 10.07 -12.18 1.99
C HIS A 59 10.29 -11.53 0.60
N ARG A 60 11.47 -11.72 -0.01
CA ARG A 60 11.82 -11.18 -1.33
C ARG A 60 11.65 -12.17 -2.49
N HIS A 61 11.03 -13.32 -2.27
CA HIS A 61 10.96 -14.37 -3.29
C HIS A 61 9.85 -14.13 -4.31
N HIS A 62 10.20 -14.09 -5.60
CA HIS A 62 9.28 -13.78 -6.71
C HIS A 62 9.07 -14.95 -7.71
N SER A 63 9.84 -16.05 -7.64
CA SER A 63 9.73 -17.17 -8.61
C SER A 63 10.38 -18.48 -8.14
N GLY A 64 9.68 -19.61 -8.28
CA GLY A 64 10.13 -20.94 -7.84
C GLY A 64 9.26 -21.49 -6.70
N ILE A 65 9.48 -22.74 -6.27
CA ILE A 65 8.77 -23.26 -5.10
C ILE A 65 9.56 -22.92 -3.83
N SER A 66 8.89 -22.31 -2.85
CA SER A 66 9.50 -21.93 -1.58
C SER A 66 9.33 -23.01 -0.52
N VAL A 67 10.41 -23.30 0.20
CA VAL A 67 10.44 -24.22 1.35
C VAL A 67 10.96 -23.47 2.57
N VAL A 68 10.25 -23.55 3.67
CA VAL A 68 10.67 -22.96 4.95
C VAL A 68 11.46 -23.98 5.76
N LEU A 69 12.65 -23.60 6.22
CA LEU A 69 13.49 -24.36 7.14
C LEU A 69 13.37 -23.78 8.56
N THR A 70 12.93 -24.59 9.52
CA THR A 70 12.56 -24.15 10.89
C THR A 70 12.86 -25.22 11.94
N ASP A 71 13.08 -24.84 13.20
CA ASP A 71 13.08 -25.79 14.35
C ASP A 71 11.66 -26.10 14.85
N ASP A 72 10.69 -25.23 14.55
CA ASP A 72 9.33 -25.29 15.08
C ASP A 72 8.33 -25.71 13.99
N LYS A 73 7.49 -26.70 14.31
CA LYS A 73 6.48 -27.25 13.42
C LYS A 73 5.24 -26.35 13.27
N ASP A 74 4.99 -25.48 14.24
CA ASP A 74 3.70 -24.79 14.38
C ASP A 74 3.72 -23.30 13.99
N SER A 75 4.90 -22.75 13.67
CA SER A 75 5.07 -21.28 13.59
C SER A 75 4.84 -20.62 12.23
N ILE A 76 4.75 -21.35 11.10
CA ILE A 76 4.61 -20.71 9.78
C ILE A 76 3.62 -21.44 8.85
N LYS A 77 2.65 -20.70 8.31
CA LYS A 77 1.74 -21.15 7.23
C LYS A 77 2.45 -21.14 5.86
N ALA A 78 3.45 -21.99 5.67
CA ALA A 78 4.06 -22.24 4.36
C ALA A 78 3.54 -23.55 3.78
N THR A 79 3.39 -23.63 2.46
CA THR A 79 2.94 -24.83 1.73
C THR A 79 3.93 -25.99 1.81
N SER A 80 5.22 -25.70 2.02
CA SER A 80 6.28 -26.70 2.19
C SER A 80 7.20 -26.31 3.36
N ILE A 81 7.30 -27.19 4.36
CA ILE A 81 8.11 -26.98 5.57
C ILE A 81 9.11 -28.12 5.71
N LEU A 82 10.37 -27.78 6.02
CA LEU A 82 11.44 -28.69 6.38
C LEU A 82 11.87 -28.38 7.81
N VAL A 83 11.76 -29.36 8.71
CA VAL A 83 11.99 -29.15 10.14
C VAL A 83 13.34 -29.72 10.55
N LYS A 84 14.15 -28.90 11.23
CA LYS A 84 15.44 -29.27 11.81
C LYS A 84 15.25 -30.18 13.05
N PRO A 85 16.20 -31.09 13.36
CA PRO A 85 17.37 -31.44 12.56
C PRO A 85 16.96 -32.18 11.27
N LEU A 86 17.70 -31.93 10.20
CA LEU A 86 17.44 -32.49 8.88
C LEU A 86 17.61 -34.01 8.87
N ARG A 87 16.65 -34.73 8.28
CA ARG A 87 16.68 -36.19 8.15
C ARG A 87 16.49 -36.60 6.70
N VAL A 88 17.28 -37.57 6.24
CA VAL A 88 17.26 -38.10 4.85
C VAL A 88 15.83 -38.38 4.37
N LYS A 89 15.05 -39.13 5.16
CA LYS A 89 13.66 -39.49 4.80
C LYS A 89 12.79 -38.26 4.47
N ARG A 90 12.87 -37.20 5.26
CA ARG A 90 12.07 -35.97 5.05
C ARG A 90 12.51 -35.19 3.82
N ILE A 91 13.82 -35.13 3.57
CA ILE A 91 14.37 -34.49 2.38
C ILE A 91 13.92 -35.25 1.13
N THR A 92 14.01 -36.59 1.13
CA THR A 92 13.57 -37.43 0.01
C THR A 92 12.07 -37.25 -0.28
N GLU A 93 11.22 -37.34 0.74
CA GLU A 93 9.76 -37.16 0.60
C GLU A 93 9.40 -35.78 0.06
N LEU A 94 10.05 -34.73 0.59
CA LEU A 94 9.83 -33.36 0.15
C LEU A 94 10.27 -33.16 -1.31
N LEU A 95 11.48 -33.58 -1.68
CA LEU A 95 12.02 -33.35 -3.02
C LEU A 95 11.27 -34.15 -4.09
N ASN A 96 10.85 -35.39 -3.82
CA ASN A 96 10.03 -36.15 -4.77
C ASN A 96 8.64 -35.51 -4.96
N ARG A 97 8.05 -34.94 -3.90
CA ARG A 97 6.80 -34.19 -3.99
C ARG A 97 6.97 -32.92 -4.83
N LEU A 98 8.03 -32.15 -4.57
CA LEU A 98 8.33 -30.92 -5.30
C LEU A 98 8.65 -31.18 -6.78
N GLY A 99 9.37 -32.27 -7.08
CA GLY A 99 9.63 -32.68 -8.46
C GLY A 99 8.34 -32.88 -9.25
N LYS A 100 7.37 -33.61 -8.67
CA LYS A 100 6.04 -33.82 -9.28
C LYS A 100 5.29 -32.51 -9.53
N GLU A 101 5.37 -31.57 -8.59
CA GLU A 101 4.76 -30.24 -8.72
C GLU A 101 5.39 -29.42 -9.85
N ILE A 102 6.72 -29.47 -9.99
CA ILE A 102 7.45 -28.81 -11.08
C ILE A 102 7.10 -29.43 -12.44
N HIS A 103 7.06 -30.76 -12.53
CA HIS A 103 6.65 -31.45 -13.77
C HIS A 103 5.24 -31.06 -14.20
N PHE A 104 4.28 -31.00 -13.26
CA PHE A 104 2.90 -30.59 -13.54
C PHE A 104 2.82 -29.15 -14.06
N ASN A 105 3.53 -28.22 -13.42
CA ASN A 105 3.56 -26.81 -13.84
C ASN A 105 4.19 -26.63 -15.23
N ASN A 106 5.25 -27.39 -15.53
CA ASN A 106 5.91 -27.34 -16.84
C ASN A 106 5.09 -27.99 -17.96
N GLN A 107 4.27 -29.01 -17.66
CA GLN A 107 3.34 -29.59 -18.63
C GLN A 107 2.18 -28.64 -18.92
N ALA A 108 1.61 -27.98 -17.90
CA ALA A 108 0.56 -26.99 -18.09
C ALA A 108 1.02 -25.79 -18.95
N ALA A 109 2.27 -25.35 -18.80
CA ALA A 109 2.84 -24.28 -19.62
C ALA A 109 3.05 -24.70 -21.09
N LYS A 110 3.43 -25.96 -21.37
CA LYS A 110 3.61 -26.50 -22.73
C LYS A 110 2.29 -26.71 -23.48
N THR A 111 1.19 -26.96 -22.79
CA THR A 111 -0.14 -27.06 -23.40
C THR A 111 -0.66 -25.70 -23.87
N ILE A 112 -0.19 -24.61 -23.27
CA ILE A 112 -0.55 -23.22 -23.64
C ILE A 112 0.31 -22.73 -24.82
N SER A 113 1.57 -23.20 -24.96
CA SER A 113 2.46 -22.81 -26.07
C SER A 113 2.28 -23.64 -27.36
N SER A 114 1.53 -24.74 -27.33
CA SER A 114 1.33 -25.64 -28.49
C SER A 114 0.08 -25.35 -29.34
N GLN A 115 -0.70 -24.30 -29.03
CA GLN A 115 -1.80 -23.82 -29.87
C GLN A 115 -1.47 -22.62 -30.78
N LYS A 116 -0.22 -22.15 -30.81
CA LYS A 116 0.26 -21.20 -31.82
C LYS A 116 1.39 -21.83 -32.64
N GLY A 117 1.01 -22.60 -33.66
CA GLY A 117 1.97 -23.10 -34.65
C GLY A 117 1.51 -24.32 -35.44
N SER A 118 0.59 -24.15 -36.39
CA SER A 118 0.74 -24.79 -37.70
C SER A 118 -0.09 -24.05 -38.75
N ALA A 119 0.62 -23.50 -39.72
CA ALA A 119 0.07 -22.90 -40.92
C ALA A 119 -0.17 -23.97 -41.99
N GLN A 120 -1.18 -23.69 -42.83
CA GLN A 120 -1.37 -24.17 -44.20
C GLN A 120 -1.60 -25.68 -44.40
N ASN A 121 -2.86 -26.01 -44.71
CA ASN A 121 -3.11 -26.87 -45.85
C ASN A 121 -4.32 -26.38 -46.64
N GLN A 122 -4.03 -25.97 -47.87
CA GLN A 122 -4.99 -25.58 -48.90
C GLN A 122 -5.89 -26.78 -49.26
N LYS A 123 -7.21 -26.60 -49.16
CA LYS A 123 -8.17 -27.36 -49.97
C LYS A 123 -9.26 -26.43 -50.51
N LYS A 124 -9.61 -26.70 -51.77
CA LYS A 124 -10.35 -25.93 -52.78
C LYS A 124 -11.76 -25.48 -52.35
N PRO A 125 -12.33 -24.43 -52.99
CA PRO A 125 -13.66 -23.93 -52.66
C PRO A 125 -14.74 -24.87 -53.20
N GLY A 126 -15.64 -25.29 -52.32
CA GLY A 126 -16.88 -25.98 -52.69
C GLY A 126 -17.95 -24.97 -53.05
N LEU A 127 -18.40 -25.03 -54.30
CA LEU A 127 -19.54 -24.31 -54.86
C LEU A 127 -20.84 -24.66 -54.12
N LEU A 128 -21.23 -23.87 -53.11
CA LEU A 128 -22.63 -23.70 -52.69
C LEU A 128 -22.77 -22.39 -51.88
N SER A 129 -22.67 -21.25 -52.57
CA SER A 129 -23.09 -19.95 -52.04
C SER A 129 -24.26 -19.43 -52.86
N SER A 130 -25.48 -19.80 -52.45
CA SER A 130 -26.70 -19.03 -52.75
C SER A 130 -27.83 -19.47 -51.83
N PHE A 131 -28.64 -18.49 -51.45
CA PHE A 131 -29.86 -18.57 -50.64
C PHE A 131 -29.71 -18.46 -49.11
N SER A 132 -29.57 -17.22 -48.62
CA SER A 132 -30.65 -16.53 -47.89
C SER A 132 -30.20 -15.15 -47.39
N LYS A 133 -30.39 -14.14 -48.23
CA LYS A 133 -30.54 -12.75 -47.79
C LYS A 133 -32.00 -12.53 -47.46
N HIS A 134 -32.41 -12.67 -46.20
CA HIS A 134 -33.48 -11.90 -45.56
C HIS A 134 -33.65 -12.42 -44.13
N PHE A 135 -32.84 -11.91 -43.21
CA PHE A 135 -33.23 -11.53 -41.86
C PHE A 135 -32.15 -10.56 -41.37
N ILE A 136 -32.42 -9.26 -41.52
CA ILE A 136 -31.69 -8.20 -40.84
C ILE A 136 -32.17 -8.27 -39.38
N SER A 137 -31.42 -9.00 -38.57
CA SER A 137 -31.34 -8.75 -37.14
C SER A 137 -30.01 -8.05 -36.93
N ASN A 138 -30.04 -6.80 -36.46
CA ASN A 138 -28.86 -6.09 -36.01
C ASN A 138 -28.18 -6.93 -34.92
N HIS A 139 -27.18 -7.72 -35.30
CA HIS A 139 -26.12 -8.05 -34.37
C HIS A 139 -25.22 -6.82 -34.34
N ASP A 140 -25.21 -6.14 -33.19
CA ASP A 140 -24.17 -5.19 -32.82
C ASP A 140 -22.83 -5.73 -33.30
N THR A 141 -22.14 -4.93 -34.11
CA THR A 141 -20.73 -5.16 -34.42
C THR A 141 -20.02 -5.36 -33.09
N ALA A 142 -19.52 -6.57 -32.83
CA ALA A 142 -18.80 -6.89 -31.61
C ALA A 142 -17.69 -5.85 -31.41
N ILE A 143 -17.89 -4.95 -30.45
CA ILE A 143 -16.89 -3.97 -30.08
C ILE A 143 -15.68 -4.78 -29.62
N GLU A 144 -14.58 -4.71 -30.36
CA GLU A 144 -13.32 -5.35 -29.97
C GLU A 144 -12.79 -4.63 -28.73
N LEU A 145 -13.26 -5.05 -27.56
CA LEU A 145 -12.77 -4.55 -26.28
C LEU A 145 -11.34 -5.05 -26.04
N PRO A 146 -10.51 -4.24 -25.35
CA PRO A 146 -9.15 -4.65 -25.01
C PRO A 146 -9.17 -5.91 -24.12
N SER A 147 -8.11 -6.72 -24.23
CA SER A 147 -8.00 -7.94 -23.44
C SER A 147 -7.97 -7.62 -21.95
N LEU A 148 -8.89 -8.18 -21.19
CA LEU A 148 -8.92 -8.01 -19.74
C LEU A 148 -8.19 -9.17 -19.06
N SER A 149 -7.14 -8.85 -18.30
CA SER A 149 -6.38 -9.83 -17.51
C SER A 149 -6.34 -9.39 -16.05
N LEU A 150 -7.05 -10.14 -15.21
CA LEU A 150 -7.15 -9.87 -13.77
C LEU A 150 -6.71 -11.12 -12.99
N SER A 151 -5.96 -10.92 -11.92
CA SER A 151 -5.55 -12.00 -11.03
C SER A 151 -6.77 -12.58 -10.31
N VAL A 152 -7.13 -13.84 -10.56
CA VAL A 152 -8.24 -14.52 -9.90
C VAL A 152 -7.79 -15.79 -9.19
N ASN A 153 -8.35 -16.06 -8.01
CA ASN A 153 -8.09 -17.29 -7.28
C ASN A 153 -8.63 -18.50 -8.05
N LYS A 154 -7.84 -19.56 -8.13
CA LYS A 154 -8.30 -20.85 -8.68
C LYS A 154 -9.23 -21.53 -7.67
N PRO A 155 -10.37 -22.10 -8.09
CA PRO A 155 -11.21 -22.91 -7.23
C PRO A 155 -10.43 -24.06 -6.61
N SER A 156 -10.69 -24.37 -5.35
CA SER A 156 -10.12 -25.54 -4.68
C SER A 156 -10.96 -26.77 -4.98
N SER A 157 -10.33 -27.93 -5.18
CA SER A 157 -11.04 -29.22 -5.26
C SER A 157 -11.66 -29.62 -3.92
N ASN A 158 -11.07 -29.18 -2.81
CA ASN A 158 -11.58 -29.34 -1.45
C ASN A 158 -11.65 -27.97 -0.79
N PRO A 159 -12.69 -27.17 -1.05
CA PRO A 159 -12.81 -25.87 -0.42
C PRO A 159 -13.14 -26.03 1.07
N PRO A 160 -12.57 -25.19 1.95
CA PRO A 160 -12.96 -25.14 3.35
C PRO A 160 -14.44 -24.76 3.50
N HIS A 161 -15.08 -25.20 4.58
CA HIS A 161 -16.49 -24.95 4.84
C HIS A 161 -16.81 -23.45 4.90
N THR A 162 -17.82 -23.00 4.15
CA THR A 162 -18.29 -21.61 4.06
C THR A 162 -19.83 -21.57 4.10
N ILE A 163 -20.41 -20.39 4.37
CA ILE A 163 -21.86 -20.21 4.42
C ILE A 163 -22.35 -19.85 3.01
N LEU A 164 -23.14 -20.73 2.39
CA LEU A 164 -23.59 -20.57 1.00
C LEU A 164 -25.04 -20.03 0.87
N GLU A 165 -25.78 -19.97 1.96
CA GLU A 165 -27.16 -19.47 1.97
C GLU A 165 -27.20 -17.99 2.40
N PRO A 166 -27.68 -17.05 1.56
CA PRO A 166 -27.68 -15.62 1.86
C PRO A 166 -28.35 -15.25 3.20
N ASN A 167 -29.50 -15.85 3.51
CA ASN A 167 -30.22 -15.57 4.77
C ASN A 167 -29.45 -16.05 6.01
N LYS A 168 -28.77 -17.21 5.91
CA LYS A 168 -27.90 -17.71 6.98
C LYS A 168 -26.67 -16.83 7.13
N LEU A 169 -26.08 -16.39 6.01
CA LEU A 169 -24.94 -15.49 6.02
C LEU A 169 -25.32 -14.17 6.69
N HIS A 170 -26.44 -13.56 6.31
CA HIS A 170 -26.94 -12.32 6.92
C HIS A 170 -27.14 -12.44 8.44
N SER A 171 -27.74 -13.54 8.88
CA SER A 171 -27.94 -13.81 10.32
C SER A 171 -26.60 -14.00 11.05
N TRP A 172 -25.65 -14.71 10.43
CA TRP A 172 -24.31 -14.89 10.96
C TRP A 172 -23.53 -13.57 11.05
N LEU A 173 -23.61 -12.70 10.03
CA LEU A 173 -22.97 -11.39 10.02
C LEU A 173 -23.46 -10.52 11.18
N ARG A 174 -24.77 -10.55 11.48
CA ARG A 174 -25.33 -9.87 12.66
C ARG A 174 -24.80 -10.44 13.98
N SER A 175 -24.59 -11.75 14.06
CA SER A 175 -24.07 -12.39 15.28
C SER A 175 -22.63 -11.99 15.60
N ILE A 176 -21.79 -11.81 14.58
CA ILE A 176 -20.38 -11.42 14.76
C ILE A 176 -20.18 -9.91 14.91
N ALA A 177 -21.24 -9.10 14.72
CA ALA A 177 -21.17 -7.65 14.86
C ALA A 177 -20.80 -7.20 16.30
N LYS A 178 -21.05 -8.06 17.30
CA LYS A 178 -20.69 -7.82 18.70
C LYS A 178 -19.23 -8.13 19.03
N ASN A 179 -18.49 -8.76 18.11
CA ASN A 179 -17.09 -9.11 18.33
C ASN A 179 -16.20 -7.86 18.30
N SER A 180 -15.00 -7.97 18.88
CA SER A 180 -13.98 -6.93 18.68
C SER A 180 -13.70 -6.73 17.19
N LEU A 181 -13.35 -5.50 16.80
CA LEU A 181 -13.10 -5.13 15.40
C LEU A 181 -12.09 -6.06 14.71
N LYS A 182 -10.99 -6.37 15.40
CA LYS A 182 -9.95 -7.30 14.92
C LYS A 182 -10.49 -8.71 14.68
N GLN A 183 -11.25 -9.25 15.64
CA GLN A 183 -11.85 -10.58 15.50
C GLN A 183 -12.87 -10.60 14.36
N ARG A 184 -13.74 -9.58 14.27
CA ARG A 184 -14.72 -9.43 13.19
C ARG A 184 -14.02 -9.43 11.82
N ALA A 185 -12.96 -8.63 11.65
CA ALA A 185 -12.19 -8.57 10.40
C ALA A 185 -11.59 -9.95 10.03
N LEU A 186 -10.94 -10.63 10.97
CA LEU A 186 -10.33 -11.94 10.75
C LEU A 186 -11.36 -13.03 10.44
N THR A 187 -12.50 -13.01 11.14
CA THR A 187 -13.63 -13.94 10.92
C THR A 187 -14.25 -13.74 9.54
N LEU A 188 -14.48 -12.48 9.13
CA LEU A 188 -14.95 -12.14 7.78
C LEU A 188 -13.97 -12.64 6.73
N TYR A 189 -12.69 -12.32 6.89
CA TYR A 189 -11.63 -12.73 5.97
C TYR A 189 -11.57 -14.24 5.78
N THR A 190 -11.54 -14.99 6.89
CA THR A 190 -11.44 -16.46 6.85
C THR A 190 -12.61 -17.07 6.08
N ASN A 191 -13.83 -16.58 6.29
CA ASN A 191 -15.00 -17.10 5.59
C ASN A 191 -15.02 -16.68 4.10
N LEU A 192 -14.62 -15.45 3.80
CA LEU A 192 -14.59 -14.93 2.44
C LEU A 192 -13.53 -15.63 1.56
N VAL A 193 -12.35 -15.93 2.11
CA VAL A 193 -11.34 -16.77 1.43
C VAL A 193 -11.93 -18.14 1.09
N SER A 194 -12.67 -18.74 2.02
CA SER A 194 -13.34 -20.02 1.78
C SER A 194 -14.40 -19.90 0.67
N LEU A 195 -15.21 -18.84 0.69
CA LEU A 195 -16.20 -18.56 -0.36
C LEU A 195 -15.54 -18.42 -1.74
N ASN A 196 -14.45 -17.65 -1.85
CA ASN A 196 -13.78 -17.41 -3.12
C ASN A 196 -13.11 -18.65 -3.72
N LYS A 197 -12.77 -19.64 -2.88
CA LYS A 197 -12.25 -20.95 -3.31
C LYS A 197 -13.35 -21.98 -3.61
N THR A 198 -14.59 -21.71 -3.22
CA THR A 198 -15.73 -22.61 -3.41
C THR A 198 -16.40 -22.37 -4.76
N VAL A 199 -16.77 -23.44 -5.47
CA VAL A 199 -17.58 -23.36 -6.68
C VAL A 199 -19.03 -23.08 -6.29
N VAL A 200 -19.55 -21.92 -6.68
CA VAL A 200 -20.90 -21.44 -6.33
C VAL A 200 -21.55 -20.87 -7.60
N LYS A 201 -22.87 -21.03 -7.74
CA LYS A 201 -23.64 -20.40 -8.84
C LYS A 201 -23.47 -18.87 -8.81
N LEU A 202 -23.46 -18.24 -9.99
CA LEU A 202 -23.16 -16.82 -10.14
C LEU A 202 -24.10 -15.95 -9.32
N GLU A 203 -25.40 -16.24 -9.37
CA GLU A 203 -26.48 -15.50 -8.71
C GLU A 203 -26.36 -15.59 -7.19
N THR A 204 -26.03 -16.78 -6.68
CA THR A 204 -25.79 -16.97 -5.24
C THR A 204 -24.52 -16.26 -4.81
N LYS A 205 -23.44 -16.34 -5.61
CA LYS A 205 -22.16 -15.71 -5.28
C LYS A 205 -22.27 -14.20 -5.18
N ILE A 206 -22.96 -13.54 -6.12
CA ILE A 206 -23.16 -12.07 -6.03
C ILE A 206 -23.98 -11.68 -4.81
N ALA A 207 -25.05 -12.41 -4.48
CA ALA A 207 -25.85 -12.12 -3.28
C ALA A 207 -25.03 -12.25 -1.99
N LEU A 208 -24.17 -13.27 -1.88
CA LEU A 208 -23.27 -13.44 -0.75
C LEU A 208 -22.24 -12.30 -0.67
N LEU A 209 -21.62 -11.93 -1.79
CA LEU A 209 -20.63 -10.85 -1.84
C LEU A 209 -21.23 -9.49 -1.46
N GLU A 210 -22.48 -9.20 -1.84
CA GLU A 210 -23.15 -7.97 -1.42
C GLU A 210 -23.43 -7.96 0.09
N HIS A 211 -23.76 -9.09 0.72
CA HIS A 211 -23.83 -9.16 2.20
C HIS A 211 -22.48 -8.87 2.86
N TYR A 212 -21.39 -9.44 2.33
CA TYR A 212 -20.03 -9.12 2.78
C TYR A 212 -19.69 -7.65 2.58
N ARG A 213 -20.07 -7.07 1.44
CA ARG A 213 -19.86 -5.66 1.11
C ARG A 213 -20.40 -4.75 2.20
N HIS A 214 -21.67 -4.91 2.57
CA HIS A 214 -22.30 -4.11 3.62
C HIS A 214 -21.59 -4.28 4.95
N ALA A 215 -21.30 -5.52 5.36
CA ALA A 215 -20.64 -5.79 6.64
C ALA A 215 -19.20 -5.27 6.72
N ILE A 216 -18.49 -5.22 5.59
CA ILE A 216 -17.13 -4.69 5.47
C ILE A 216 -17.14 -3.17 5.39
N ILE A 217 -18.07 -2.56 4.65
CA ILE A 217 -18.20 -1.09 4.63
C ILE A 217 -18.56 -0.58 6.01
N GLU A 218 -19.53 -1.17 6.72
CA GLU A 218 -19.81 -0.81 8.11
C GLU A 218 -18.58 -0.92 9.04
N LEU A 219 -17.65 -1.81 8.72
CA LEU A 219 -16.40 -1.95 9.47
C LEU A 219 -15.40 -0.82 9.14
N ILE A 220 -15.43 -0.29 7.91
CA ILE A 220 -14.50 0.72 7.40
C ILE A 220 -15.06 2.15 7.55
N THR A 221 -16.38 2.33 7.48
CA THR A 221 -17.02 3.64 7.54
C THR A 221 -16.74 4.28 8.91
N PRO A 222 -15.99 5.40 8.96
CA PRO A 222 -15.59 6.01 10.21
C PRO A 222 -16.78 6.70 10.89
N THR A 223 -16.93 6.49 12.18
CA THR A 223 -16.74 7.65 13.06
C THR A 223 -15.23 7.89 13.13
N ASP A 224 -14.74 9.13 13.03
CA ASP A 224 -13.29 9.46 12.94
C ASP A 224 -12.39 8.68 13.91
N ARG A 225 -12.90 8.40 15.11
CA ARG A 225 -12.19 7.63 16.15
C ARG A 225 -12.01 6.15 15.79
N THR A 226 -12.97 5.53 15.10
CA THR A 226 -13.01 4.09 14.80
C THR A 226 -12.04 3.71 13.69
N PHE A 227 -11.94 4.51 12.62
CA PHE A 227 -10.98 4.25 11.53
C PHE A 227 -9.53 4.44 11.99
N LEU A 228 -9.27 5.47 12.82
CA LEU A 228 -7.96 5.66 13.45
C LEU A 228 -7.62 4.52 14.41
N GLN A 229 -8.58 4.03 15.21
CA GLN A 229 -8.38 2.86 16.08
C GLN A 229 -8.16 1.56 15.29
N LEU A 230 -8.86 1.36 14.16
CA LEU A 230 -8.66 0.20 13.28
C LEU A 230 -7.28 0.14 12.66
N ASN A 231 -6.73 1.31 12.27
CA ASN A 231 -5.36 1.42 11.81
C ASN A 231 -4.32 1.10 12.90
N THR A 232 -4.70 1.03 14.17
CA THR A 232 -3.81 0.69 15.29
C THR A 232 -3.96 -0.76 15.80
N LEU A 233 -5.02 -1.49 15.44
CA LEU A 233 -5.40 -2.73 16.15
C LEU A 233 -4.92 -4.06 15.53
N SER A 234 -4.41 -4.09 14.29
CA SER A 234 -3.60 -5.18 13.70
C SER A 234 -3.46 -4.96 12.19
N ASP A 235 -2.22 -4.79 11.72
CA ASP A 235 -1.84 -4.21 10.43
C ASP A 235 -2.20 -5.00 9.15
N LEU A 236 -2.77 -6.21 9.24
CA LEU A 236 -2.92 -7.09 8.07
C LEU A 236 -4.37 -7.43 7.69
N ALA A 237 -5.32 -7.34 8.61
CA ALA A 237 -6.64 -7.94 8.35
C ALA A 237 -7.50 -7.14 7.38
N LEU A 238 -7.51 -5.80 7.50
CA LEU A 238 -8.50 -4.98 6.79
C LEU A 238 -8.17 -4.76 5.30
N PRO A 239 -6.94 -4.37 4.90
CA PRO A 239 -6.60 -4.28 3.48
C PRO A 239 -6.72 -5.64 2.80
N VAL A 240 -6.22 -6.70 3.44
CA VAL A 240 -6.31 -8.06 2.89
C VAL A 240 -7.78 -8.48 2.73
N LEU A 241 -8.65 -8.16 3.70
CA LEU A 241 -10.09 -8.38 3.60
C LEU A 241 -10.72 -7.63 2.42
N MET A 242 -10.37 -6.36 2.20
CA MET A 242 -10.85 -5.58 1.04
C MET A 242 -10.37 -6.21 -0.28
N THR A 243 -9.10 -6.62 -0.35
CA THR A 243 -8.56 -7.27 -1.55
C THR A 243 -9.21 -8.63 -1.82
N GLU A 244 -9.56 -9.38 -0.78
CA GLU A 244 -10.27 -10.66 -0.91
C GLU A 244 -11.73 -10.44 -1.35
N LEU A 245 -12.39 -9.36 -0.91
CA LEU A 245 -13.71 -9.01 -1.42
C LEU A 245 -13.66 -8.58 -2.89
N ALA A 246 -12.67 -7.74 -3.26
CA ALA A 246 -12.42 -7.39 -4.65
C ALA A 246 -12.16 -8.63 -5.51
N MET A 247 -11.40 -9.61 -5.00
CA MET A 247 -11.15 -10.90 -5.64
C MET A 247 -12.44 -11.65 -5.98
N GLY A 248 -13.43 -11.59 -5.09
CA GLY A 248 -14.77 -12.15 -5.33
C GLY A 248 -15.42 -11.55 -6.57
N TYR A 249 -15.49 -10.22 -6.65
CA TYR A 249 -16.06 -9.51 -7.81
C TYR A 249 -15.25 -9.72 -9.09
N LYS A 250 -13.91 -9.72 -9.01
CA LYS A 250 -13.02 -10.03 -10.13
C LYS A 250 -13.32 -11.41 -10.72
N SER A 251 -13.58 -12.41 -9.87
CA SER A 251 -13.92 -13.75 -10.36
C SER A 251 -15.25 -13.78 -11.14
N LEU A 252 -16.25 -12.99 -10.71
CA LEU A 252 -17.52 -12.85 -11.43
C LEU A 252 -17.32 -12.10 -12.76
N LEU A 253 -16.53 -11.02 -12.73
CA LEU A 253 -16.17 -10.24 -13.92
C LEU A 253 -15.44 -11.09 -14.95
N MET A 254 -14.41 -11.84 -14.54
CA MET A 254 -13.68 -12.72 -15.46
C MET A 254 -14.58 -13.83 -16.00
N ASN A 255 -15.50 -14.38 -15.21
CA ASN A 255 -16.49 -15.32 -15.73
C ASN A 255 -17.38 -14.68 -16.81
N ASN A 256 -17.87 -13.45 -16.60
CA ASN A 256 -18.65 -12.75 -17.61
C ASN A 256 -17.84 -12.44 -18.86
N TYR A 257 -16.60 -11.98 -18.70
CA TYR A 257 -15.68 -11.68 -19.80
C TYR A 257 -15.42 -12.91 -20.69
N HIS A 258 -15.13 -14.07 -20.12
CA HIS A 258 -14.94 -15.31 -20.90
C HIS A 258 -16.21 -15.82 -21.58
N ASN A 259 -17.39 -15.41 -21.09
CA ASN A 259 -18.68 -15.71 -21.70
C ASN A 259 -19.19 -14.55 -22.59
N GLU A 260 -18.31 -13.64 -23.02
CA GLU A 260 -18.61 -12.53 -23.93
C GLU A 260 -19.73 -11.60 -23.42
N LYS A 261 -19.89 -11.50 -22.09
CA LYS A 261 -20.86 -10.60 -21.43
C LYS A 261 -20.18 -9.27 -21.11
N HIS A 262 -20.32 -8.31 -22.00
CA HIS A 262 -19.71 -6.99 -21.90
C HIS A 262 -20.52 -6.01 -21.02
N PRO A 263 -19.90 -4.95 -20.48
CA PRO A 263 -20.59 -3.94 -19.65
C PRO A 263 -21.80 -3.31 -20.35
N MET A 264 -21.68 -2.99 -21.64
CA MET A 264 -22.76 -2.41 -22.44
C MET A 264 -23.97 -3.34 -22.57
N SER A 265 -23.73 -4.64 -22.70
CA SER A 265 -24.77 -5.66 -22.88
C SER A 265 -25.28 -6.26 -21.56
N ASN A 266 -24.56 -6.05 -20.45
CA ASN A 266 -24.84 -6.70 -19.17
C ASN A 266 -24.53 -5.77 -18.00
N PRO A 267 -25.58 -5.23 -17.32
CA PRO A 267 -25.40 -4.32 -16.20
C PRO A 267 -24.70 -4.96 -15.00
N LEU A 268 -24.74 -6.29 -14.85
CA LEU A 268 -23.98 -6.98 -13.81
C LEU A 268 -22.47 -6.95 -14.08
N THR A 269 -22.03 -6.96 -15.35
CA THR A 269 -20.61 -6.80 -15.67
C THR A 269 -20.11 -5.43 -15.23
N LEU A 270 -20.88 -4.35 -15.50
CA LEU A 270 -20.55 -3.00 -15.02
C LEU A 270 -20.57 -2.93 -13.49
N LEU A 271 -21.57 -3.55 -12.84
CA LEU A 271 -21.62 -3.65 -11.38
C LEU A 271 -20.35 -4.28 -10.79
N TYR A 272 -19.89 -5.40 -11.35
CA TYR A 272 -18.69 -6.08 -10.87
C TYR A 272 -17.44 -5.22 -11.02
N ILE A 273 -17.31 -4.49 -12.13
CA ILE A 273 -16.20 -3.56 -12.35
C ILE A 273 -16.21 -2.44 -11.31
N ILE A 274 -17.36 -1.79 -11.10
CA ILE A 274 -17.48 -0.70 -10.11
C ILE A 274 -17.22 -1.21 -8.69
N ARG A 275 -17.72 -2.40 -8.33
CA ARG A 275 -17.43 -3.03 -7.03
C ARG A 275 -15.96 -3.37 -6.85
N THR A 276 -15.29 -3.89 -7.88
CA THR A 276 -13.83 -4.10 -7.83
C THR A 276 -13.11 -2.77 -7.62
N ALA A 277 -13.47 -1.72 -8.35
CA ALA A 277 -12.88 -0.38 -8.22
C ALA A 277 -13.11 0.25 -6.84
N GLU A 278 -14.30 0.08 -6.25
CA GLU A 278 -14.64 0.54 -4.90
C GLU A 278 -13.65 -0.03 -3.86
N PHE A 279 -13.39 -1.34 -3.89
CA PHE A 279 -12.48 -1.98 -2.94
C PHE A 279 -11.00 -1.80 -3.27
N PHE A 280 -10.63 -1.62 -4.54
CA PHE A 280 -9.28 -1.19 -4.90
C PHE A 280 -8.97 0.19 -4.31
N ASN A 281 -9.87 1.15 -4.52
CA ASN A 281 -9.77 2.49 -3.99
C ASN A 281 -9.60 2.49 -2.45
N LEU A 282 -10.46 1.75 -1.72
CA LEU A 282 -10.35 1.65 -0.27
C LEU A 282 -9.07 0.94 0.21
N ALA A 283 -8.62 -0.10 -0.50
CA ALA A 283 -7.40 -0.83 -0.16
C ALA A 283 -6.14 0.05 -0.33
N ILE A 284 -6.08 0.84 -1.41
CA ILE A 284 -4.99 1.79 -1.66
C ILE A 284 -5.02 2.92 -0.61
N LEU A 285 -6.19 3.49 -0.32
CA LEU A 285 -6.34 4.50 0.74
C LEU A 285 -5.84 3.98 2.09
N SER A 286 -6.18 2.73 2.43
CA SER A 286 -5.71 2.10 3.66
C SER A 286 -4.19 1.89 3.67
N ALA A 287 -3.58 1.60 2.53
CA ALA A 287 -2.12 1.51 2.40
C ALA A 287 -1.46 2.88 2.62
N TYR A 288 -1.97 3.94 1.98
CA TYR A 288 -1.52 5.31 2.18
C TYR A 288 -1.60 5.76 3.65
N CYS A 289 -2.72 5.49 4.31
CA CYS A 289 -2.94 5.82 5.72
C CYS A 289 -1.95 5.16 6.69
N ARG A 290 -1.34 4.03 6.28
CA ARG A 290 -0.41 3.23 7.08
C ARG A 290 1.03 3.31 6.57
N TYR A 291 1.31 4.22 5.64
CA TYR A 291 2.60 4.34 4.98
C TYR A 291 3.09 3.03 4.34
N GLN A 292 2.19 2.24 3.77
CA GLN A 292 2.52 0.99 3.08
C GLN A 292 2.37 1.14 1.57
N ALA A 293 3.13 0.33 0.83
CA ALA A 293 2.91 0.10 -0.59
C ALA A 293 1.46 -0.38 -0.81
N PRO A 294 0.75 0.16 -1.82
CA PRO A 294 -0.56 -0.36 -2.20
C PRO A 294 -0.43 -1.85 -2.55
N PRO A 295 -1.41 -2.73 -2.27
CA PRO A 295 -1.25 -4.16 -2.51
C PRO A 295 -0.84 -4.47 -3.96
N THR A 296 0.01 -5.47 -4.12
CA THR A 296 0.68 -5.77 -5.39
C THR A 296 -0.32 -5.92 -6.55
N ASN A 297 0.02 -5.34 -7.70
CA ASN A 297 -0.76 -5.34 -8.95
C ASN A 297 -2.10 -4.59 -8.91
N ILE A 298 -2.58 -4.07 -7.78
CA ILE A 298 -3.89 -3.40 -7.74
C ILE A 298 -3.93 -2.20 -8.68
N LEU A 299 -2.90 -1.34 -8.69
CA LEU A 299 -2.86 -0.16 -9.56
C LEU A 299 -2.86 -0.54 -11.05
N ALA A 300 -2.00 -1.48 -11.45
CA ALA A 300 -1.96 -2.01 -12.81
C ALA A 300 -3.32 -2.61 -13.24
N GLU A 301 -3.96 -3.40 -12.37
CA GLU A 301 -5.30 -3.93 -12.65
C GLU A 301 -6.37 -2.83 -12.71
N PHE A 302 -6.24 -1.77 -11.90
CA PHE A 302 -7.12 -0.62 -11.96
C PHE A 302 -6.97 0.14 -13.29
N HIS A 303 -5.75 0.26 -13.80
CA HIS A 303 -5.45 0.81 -15.13
C HIS A 303 -6.03 -0.06 -16.25
N HIS A 304 -5.90 -1.39 -16.16
CA HIS A 304 -6.56 -2.30 -17.11
C HIS A 304 -8.09 -2.14 -17.11
N LEU A 305 -8.71 -2.01 -15.93
CA LEU A 305 -10.16 -1.77 -15.82
C LEU A 305 -10.57 -0.42 -16.40
N TYR A 306 -9.75 0.63 -16.21
CA TYR A 306 -9.99 1.94 -16.83
C TYR A 306 -10.01 1.81 -18.35
N ARG A 307 -9.01 1.15 -18.93
CA ARG A 307 -8.93 0.94 -20.39
C ARG A 307 -10.10 0.14 -20.93
N TYR A 308 -10.51 -0.89 -20.20
CA TYR A 308 -11.66 -1.71 -20.57
C TYR A 308 -12.96 -0.90 -20.55
N CYS A 309 -13.18 -0.07 -19.52
CA CYS A 309 -14.36 0.80 -19.42
C CYS A 309 -14.34 1.94 -20.45
N GLU A 310 -13.16 2.51 -20.72
CA GLU A 310 -12.98 3.55 -21.73
C GLU A 310 -13.34 3.03 -23.12
N ALA A 311 -12.83 1.85 -23.50
CA ALA A 311 -13.15 1.22 -24.78
C ALA A 311 -14.63 0.80 -24.90
N ALA A 312 -15.27 0.53 -23.76
CA ALA A 312 -16.70 0.21 -23.69
C ALA A 312 -17.60 1.44 -23.57
N ASP A 313 -17.05 2.66 -23.52
CA ASP A 313 -17.77 3.92 -23.28
C ASP A 313 -18.64 3.91 -22.00
N MET A 314 -18.09 3.34 -20.92
CA MET A 314 -18.82 3.06 -19.67
C MET A 314 -18.13 3.67 -18.44
N LEU A 315 -17.20 4.61 -18.64
CA LEU A 315 -16.41 5.20 -17.55
C LEU A 315 -17.28 5.95 -16.53
N THR A 316 -18.24 6.73 -17.02
CA THR A 316 -19.09 7.63 -16.23
C THR A 316 -20.38 6.97 -15.75
N ASP A 317 -20.68 5.77 -16.23
CA ASP A 317 -21.96 5.13 -16.00
C ASP A 317 -22.03 4.47 -14.64
N CYS A 318 -23.24 4.45 -14.07
CA CYS A 318 -23.57 3.76 -12.84
C CYS A 318 -24.32 2.46 -13.17
N ALA A 319 -23.98 1.37 -12.47
CA ALA A 319 -24.65 0.10 -12.66
C ALA A 319 -26.01 0.08 -11.96
N HIS A 320 -27.02 -0.42 -12.66
CA HIS A 320 -28.38 -0.61 -12.13
C HIS A 320 -28.83 -2.03 -12.45
N SER A 321 -29.07 -2.84 -11.42
CA SER A 321 -29.58 -4.21 -11.57
C SER A 321 -30.61 -4.53 -10.50
N ALA A 322 -31.39 -5.60 -10.69
CA ALA A 322 -32.35 -6.07 -9.70
C ALA A 322 -31.68 -6.53 -8.38
N ILE A 323 -30.38 -6.83 -8.41
CA ILE A 323 -29.62 -7.32 -7.25
C ILE A 323 -29.05 -6.16 -6.45
N ALA A 324 -28.44 -5.19 -7.14
CA ALA A 324 -27.82 -4.01 -6.54
C ALA A 324 -27.65 -2.89 -7.57
N SER A 325 -27.50 -1.66 -7.07
CA SER A 325 -27.13 -0.47 -7.84
C SER A 325 -25.90 0.22 -7.25
N THR A 326 -25.30 1.11 -8.03
CA THR A 326 -24.16 1.92 -7.62
C THR A 326 -24.48 3.41 -7.72
N GLU A 327 -24.12 4.18 -6.71
CA GLU A 327 -24.27 5.65 -6.73
C GLU A 327 -23.10 6.34 -7.45
N LYS A 328 -21.92 5.73 -7.39
CA LYS A 328 -20.68 6.22 -7.98
C LYS A 328 -20.28 5.34 -9.16
N SER A 329 -19.78 5.98 -10.22
CA SER A 329 -19.29 5.31 -11.41
C SER A 329 -17.85 4.80 -11.23
N PHE A 330 -17.35 4.04 -12.20
CA PHE A 330 -15.97 3.57 -12.19
C PHE A 330 -14.98 4.75 -12.15
N ILE A 331 -15.19 5.76 -13.01
CA ILE A 331 -14.27 6.91 -13.11
C ILE A 331 -14.21 7.72 -11.82
N HIS A 332 -15.28 7.74 -11.02
CA HIS A 332 -15.28 8.35 -9.70
C HIS A 332 -14.21 7.71 -8.81
N HIS A 333 -14.28 6.39 -8.61
CA HIS A 333 -13.34 5.67 -7.74
C HIS A 333 -11.90 5.75 -8.24
N TYR A 334 -11.73 5.65 -9.57
CA TYR A 334 -10.42 5.70 -10.18
C TYR A 334 -9.77 7.08 -10.07
N THR A 335 -10.49 8.16 -10.43
CA THR A 335 -9.97 9.53 -10.35
C THR A 335 -9.67 9.92 -8.90
N HIS A 336 -10.52 9.48 -7.96
CA HIS A 336 -10.37 9.79 -6.55
C HIS A 336 -9.02 9.34 -5.99
N ILE A 337 -8.64 8.07 -6.24
CA ILE A 337 -7.37 7.55 -5.72
C ILE A 337 -6.17 8.14 -6.45
N LEU A 338 -6.29 8.41 -7.76
CA LEU A 338 -5.21 9.02 -8.51
C LEU A 338 -4.95 10.45 -8.07
N VAL A 339 -5.98 11.27 -7.85
CA VAL A 339 -5.82 12.63 -7.31
C VAL A 339 -5.14 12.58 -5.94
N LEU A 340 -5.57 11.68 -5.05
CA LEU A 340 -4.94 11.51 -3.75
C LEU A 340 -3.47 11.07 -3.87
N ALA A 341 -3.13 10.21 -4.83
CA ALA A 341 -1.74 9.80 -5.06
C ALA A 341 -0.81 11.00 -5.36
N HIS A 342 -1.30 12.01 -6.06
CA HIS A 342 -0.55 13.24 -6.40
C HIS A 342 -0.36 14.19 -5.23
N THR A 343 -1.07 14.01 -4.12
CA THR A 343 -0.83 14.80 -2.91
C THR A 343 0.29 14.22 -2.04
N HIS A 344 1.00 13.20 -2.53
CA HIS A 344 2.06 12.50 -1.80
C HIS A 344 1.61 12.07 -0.40
N PRO A 345 0.64 11.15 -0.28
CA PRO A 345 0.01 10.83 1.00
C PRO A 345 0.99 10.27 2.04
N TYR A 346 2.14 9.73 1.61
CA TYR A 346 3.23 9.30 2.48
C TYR A 346 3.99 10.44 3.19
N ARG A 347 3.76 11.70 2.79
CA ARG A 347 4.22 12.93 3.46
C ARG A 347 3.20 13.46 4.47
N LEU A 348 2.03 12.84 4.57
CA LEU A 348 0.91 13.35 5.34
C LEU A 348 0.58 12.39 6.49
N ALA A 349 0.25 12.97 7.64
CA ALA A 349 -0.31 12.22 8.75
C ALA A 349 -1.63 11.55 8.34
N THR A 350 -1.93 10.37 8.90
CA THR A 350 -3.09 9.55 8.53
C THR A 350 -4.42 10.32 8.49
N HIS A 351 -4.69 11.16 9.50
CA HIS A 351 -5.91 11.97 9.56
C HIS A 351 -6.00 13.01 8.44
N LYS A 352 -4.87 13.59 8.01
CA LYS A 352 -4.80 14.52 6.88
C LYS A 352 -5.07 13.82 5.56
N THR A 353 -4.52 12.62 5.38
CA THR A 353 -4.77 11.78 4.18
C THR A 353 -6.25 11.44 4.05
N LEU A 354 -6.91 11.04 5.15
CA LEU A 354 -8.35 10.78 5.15
C LEU A 354 -9.16 12.03 4.87
N ARG A 355 -8.79 13.15 5.50
CA ARG A 355 -9.49 14.42 5.27
C ARG A 355 -9.40 14.87 3.82
N LEU A 356 -8.23 14.74 3.19
CA LEU A 356 -8.06 15.02 1.76
C LEU A 356 -8.88 14.08 0.88
N TYR A 357 -8.94 12.79 1.23
CA TYR A 357 -9.81 11.85 0.54
C TYR A 357 -11.27 12.33 0.58
N ASP A 358 -11.78 12.76 1.74
CA ASP A 358 -13.15 13.27 1.83
C ASP A 358 -13.36 14.56 1.02
N ILE A 359 -12.46 15.54 1.16
CA ILE A 359 -12.50 16.81 0.40
C ILE A 359 -12.50 16.54 -1.11
N PHE A 360 -11.60 15.69 -1.60
CA PHE A 360 -11.49 15.42 -3.04
C PHE A 360 -12.70 14.74 -3.63
N SER A 361 -13.48 14.00 -2.83
CA SER A 361 -14.73 13.41 -3.32
C SER A 361 -15.71 14.44 -3.90
N HIS A 362 -15.60 15.71 -3.48
CA HIS A 362 -16.38 16.84 -3.97
C HIS A 362 -15.69 17.65 -5.07
N LEU A 363 -14.40 17.43 -5.32
CA LEU A 363 -13.59 18.21 -6.28
C LEU A 363 -13.18 17.42 -7.53
N LEU A 364 -13.55 16.14 -7.65
CA LEU A 364 -13.16 15.28 -8.78
C LEU A 364 -13.63 15.83 -10.14
N GLY A 365 -14.70 16.63 -10.17
CA GLY A 365 -15.19 17.29 -11.40
C GLY A 365 -14.20 18.30 -11.99
N HIS A 366 -13.15 18.67 -11.26
CA HIS A 366 -12.07 19.54 -11.72
C HIS A 366 -10.84 18.76 -12.20
N THR A 367 -10.99 17.48 -12.54
CA THR A 367 -9.91 16.63 -13.05
C THR A 367 -10.40 15.86 -14.27
N VAL A 368 -9.54 15.76 -15.29
CA VAL A 368 -9.86 15.04 -16.54
C VAL A 368 -8.79 14.00 -16.80
N ILE A 369 -9.21 12.79 -17.17
CA ILE A 369 -8.31 11.71 -17.60
C ILE A 369 -8.65 11.36 -19.05
N GLY A 370 -7.65 11.36 -19.92
CA GLY A 370 -7.85 11.00 -21.33
C GLY A 370 -6.56 10.78 -22.10
N SER A 371 -6.67 10.58 -23.41
CA SER A 371 -5.51 10.38 -24.29
C SER A 371 -4.86 11.69 -24.77
N SER A 372 -5.49 12.84 -24.50
CA SER A 372 -5.01 14.14 -24.96
C SER A 372 -3.84 14.61 -24.11
N ARG A 373 -2.76 15.03 -24.76
CA ARG A 373 -1.68 15.75 -24.12
C ARG A 373 -1.87 17.25 -24.32
N SER A 374 -1.99 17.99 -23.23
CA SER A 374 -1.85 19.44 -23.24
C SER A 374 -0.36 19.81 -23.35
N ARG A 375 -0.05 20.77 -24.23
CA ARG A 375 1.33 21.28 -24.40
C ARG A 375 1.73 22.30 -23.34
N THR A 376 0.77 22.87 -22.63
CA THR A 376 0.99 23.95 -21.66
C THR A 376 0.84 23.50 -20.20
N ASP A 377 0.18 22.37 -19.97
CA ASP A 377 -0.07 21.85 -18.62
C ASP A 377 1.19 21.13 -18.09
N THR A 378 1.91 21.78 -17.18
CA THR A 378 3.09 21.23 -16.50
C THR A 378 2.76 20.33 -15.32
N THR A 379 1.49 20.29 -14.91
CA THR A 379 0.98 19.54 -13.75
C THR A 379 0.36 18.19 -14.14
N MET A 380 0.40 17.88 -15.44
CA MET A 380 -0.03 16.62 -16.00
C MET A 380 0.84 15.45 -15.54
N SER A 381 0.20 14.30 -15.32
CA SER A 381 0.90 13.02 -15.11
C SER A 381 0.50 11.97 -16.13
N VAL A 382 1.44 11.09 -16.44
CA VAL A 382 1.27 9.96 -17.36
C VAL A 382 0.85 8.74 -16.57
N ILE A 383 -0.18 8.07 -17.08
CA ILE A 383 -0.69 6.79 -16.62
C ILE A 383 -0.31 5.76 -17.68
N GLN A 384 0.46 4.75 -17.28
CA GLN A 384 0.82 3.63 -18.13
C GLN A 384 0.11 2.36 -17.68
N GLU A 385 -0.29 1.56 -18.67
CA GLU A 385 -1.08 0.35 -18.47
C GLU A 385 -0.39 -0.68 -17.55
N SER A 386 0.92 -0.86 -17.75
CA SER A 386 1.72 -1.84 -17.03
C SER A 386 2.41 -1.28 -15.78
N ASP A 387 2.20 -0.01 -15.42
CA ASP A 387 2.86 0.58 -14.27
C ASP A 387 2.18 0.10 -12.97
N PRO A 388 2.90 -0.63 -12.10
CA PRO A 388 2.36 -1.03 -10.81
C PRO A 388 2.35 0.14 -9.79
N ASP A 389 2.99 1.26 -10.12
CA ASP A 389 3.13 2.42 -9.24
C ASP A 389 2.12 3.54 -9.57
N ASN A 390 2.17 4.61 -8.77
CA ASN A 390 1.35 5.80 -8.98
C ASN A 390 1.72 6.50 -10.30
N PRO A 391 0.77 7.22 -10.93
CA PRO A 391 1.06 8.01 -12.12
C PRO A 391 2.22 8.98 -11.88
N ARG A 392 3.06 9.15 -12.90
CA ARG A 392 4.27 9.96 -12.83
C ARG A 392 4.05 11.31 -13.48
N PRO A 393 4.43 12.44 -12.86
CA PRO A 393 4.37 13.75 -13.51
C PRO A 393 5.17 13.75 -14.81
N ILE A 394 4.66 14.46 -15.81
CA ILE A 394 5.18 14.39 -17.18
C ILE A 394 6.67 14.71 -17.28
N GLN A 395 7.17 15.61 -16.43
CA GLN A 395 8.59 15.97 -16.37
C GLN A 395 9.52 14.84 -15.88
N TYR A 396 8.96 13.79 -15.28
CA TYR A 396 9.69 12.59 -14.81
C TYR A 396 9.41 11.36 -15.68
N THR A 397 8.87 11.55 -16.88
CA THR A 397 8.55 10.46 -17.83
C THR A 397 9.34 10.62 -19.12
N THR A 398 9.68 9.51 -19.77
CA THR A 398 10.41 9.57 -21.04
C THR A 398 9.49 9.96 -22.20
N GLU A 399 10.04 10.52 -23.28
CA GLU A 399 9.23 10.81 -24.48
C GLU A 399 8.62 9.54 -25.08
N ALA A 400 9.34 8.41 -25.02
CA ALA A 400 8.84 7.12 -25.47
C ALA A 400 7.59 6.70 -24.70
N ASP A 401 7.60 6.87 -23.38
CA ASP A 401 6.47 6.59 -22.48
C ASP A 401 5.27 7.50 -22.79
N GLN A 402 5.52 8.78 -23.04
CA GLN A 402 4.48 9.75 -23.37
C GLN A 402 3.83 9.49 -24.74
N GLN A 403 4.55 8.88 -25.68
CA GLN A 403 4.07 8.64 -27.05
C GLN A 403 3.42 7.27 -27.22
N GLN A 404 3.40 6.40 -26.20
CA GLN A 404 2.75 5.11 -26.32
C GLN A 404 1.25 5.29 -26.60
N LYS A 405 0.72 4.52 -27.54
CA LYS A 405 -0.71 4.54 -27.92
C LYS A 405 -1.65 4.34 -26.71
N ASN A 406 -1.17 3.61 -25.70
CA ASN A 406 -1.95 3.29 -24.52
C ASN A 406 -1.78 4.26 -23.35
N SER A 407 -0.91 5.26 -23.48
CA SER A 407 -0.73 6.26 -22.42
C SER A 407 -1.98 7.10 -22.23
N ARG A 408 -2.27 7.39 -20.96
CA ARG A 408 -3.32 8.32 -20.56
C ARG A 408 -2.72 9.42 -19.71
N PHE A 409 -3.37 10.56 -19.71
CA PHE A 409 -2.91 11.74 -19.02
C PHE A 409 -3.99 12.18 -18.05
N ILE A 410 -3.60 12.41 -16.80
CA ILE A 410 -4.43 13.06 -15.80
C ILE A 410 -4.07 14.55 -15.75
N HIS A 411 -5.07 15.39 -15.98
CA HIS A 411 -4.96 16.85 -15.95
C HIS A 411 -5.37 17.38 -14.58
N LEU A 412 -4.40 17.94 -13.87
CA LEU A 412 -4.58 18.40 -12.48
C LEU A 412 -4.66 19.93 -12.39
N GLU A 413 -4.31 20.66 -13.45
CA GLU A 413 -4.34 22.13 -13.48
C GLU A 413 -5.70 22.71 -13.02
N PRO A 414 -6.87 22.26 -13.50
CA PRO A 414 -8.15 22.84 -13.07
C PRO A 414 -8.43 22.59 -11.59
N LEU A 415 -8.01 21.43 -11.05
CA LEU A 415 -8.11 21.11 -9.63
C LEU A 415 -7.19 22.01 -8.81
N ILE A 416 -5.93 22.19 -9.25
CA ILE A 416 -4.95 23.04 -8.57
C ILE A 416 -5.44 24.49 -8.53
N VAL A 417 -5.94 25.02 -9.64
CA VAL A 417 -6.56 26.35 -9.71
C VAL A 417 -7.71 26.45 -8.70
N LYS A 418 -8.60 25.45 -8.66
CA LYS A 418 -9.71 25.44 -7.72
C LYS A 418 -9.25 25.43 -6.26
N ILE A 419 -8.21 24.66 -5.94
CA ILE A 419 -7.60 24.64 -4.60
C ILE A 419 -6.99 26.01 -4.28
N SER A 420 -6.25 26.61 -5.20
CA SER A 420 -5.65 27.94 -5.02
C SER A 420 -6.70 29.03 -4.81
N GLU A 421 -7.88 28.95 -5.46
CA GLU A 421 -9.00 29.85 -5.19
C GLU A 421 -9.47 29.77 -3.73
N PHE A 422 -9.60 28.55 -3.18
CA PHE A 422 -9.99 28.38 -1.77
C PHE A 422 -8.93 28.90 -0.81
N VAL A 423 -7.65 28.70 -1.12
CA VAL A 423 -6.52 29.19 -0.31
C VAL A 423 -6.43 30.71 -0.31
N THR A 424 -6.63 31.35 -1.47
CA THR A 424 -6.56 32.81 -1.62
C THR A 424 -7.82 33.53 -1.14
N THR A 425 -8.98 32.87 -1.22
CA THR A 425 -10.26 33.42 -0.78
C THR A 425 -10.98 32.49 0.20
N PRO A 426 -10.49 32.34 1.45
CA PRO A 426 -11.04 31.39 2.42
C PRO A 426 -12.51 31.63 2.78
N GLU A 427 -13.00 32.87 2.63
CA GLU A 427 -14.40 33.23 2.90
C GLU A 427 -15.39 32.59 1.91
N LYS A 428 -14.92 32.14 0.74
CA LYS A 428 -15.73 31.43 -0.26
C LYS A 428 -15.65 29.90 -0.12
N LYS A 429 -15.14 29.39 1.00
CA LYS A 429 -15.01 27.95 1.20
C LYS A 429 -16.40 27.28 1.29
N PRO A 430 -16.57 26.06 0.76
CA PRO A 430 -17.81 25.32 0.92
C PRO A 430 -18.12 24.96 2.37
N ASP A 431 -19.40 24.75 2.69
CA ASP A 431 -19.86 24.41 4.05
C ASP A 431 -19.29 23.10 4.60
N TYR A 432 -18.93 22.16 3.72
CA TYR A 432 -18.33 20.89 4.13
C TYR A 432 -16.86 21.01 4.56
N PHE A 433 -16.23 22.19 4.41
CA PHE A 433 -14.85 22.43 4.87
C PHE A 433 -14.79 22.68 6.38
N GLU A 434 -14.00 21.87 7.06
CA GLU A 434 -13.72 21.96 8.49
C GLU A 434 -12.62 22.98 8.78
N ARG A 435 -12.30 23.15 10.07
CA ARG A 435 -11.20 23.98 10.54
C ARG A 435 -9.88 23.32 10.18
N GLY A 436 -8.97 24.03 9.53
CA GLY A 436 -7.66 23.49 9.13
C GLY A 436 -7.59 22.99 7.69
N ASP A 437 -8.73 22.87 6.99
CA ASP A 437 -8.77 22.34 5.62
C ASP A 437 -8.06 23.24 4.62
N ILE A 438 -8.15 24.56 4.78
CA ILE A 438 -7.48 25.52 3.90
C ILE A 438 -5.96 25.41 4.07
N GLU A 439 -5.48 25.30 5.31
CA GLU A 439 -4.07 25.09 5.61
C GLU A 439 -3.57 23.74 5.07
N LEU A 440 -4.39 22.68 5.19
CA LEU A 440 -4.10 21.36 4.64
C LEU A 440 -3.98 21.41 3.12
N LEU A 441 -4.95 22.03 2.44
CA LEU A 441 -4.96 22.23 0.99
C LEU A 441 -3.76 23.05 0.53
N ASN A 442 -3.43 24.14 1.23
CA ASN A 442 -2.24 24.93 0.93
C ASN A 442 -0.94 24.10 1.07
N SER A 443 -0.87 23.23 2.08
CA SER A 443 0.32 22.40 2.33
C SER A 443 0.61 21.36 1.25
N ILE A 444 -0.39 20.96 0.45
CA ILE A 444 -0.23 19.96 -0.61
C ILE A 444 -0.01 20.55 -2.00
N LEU A 445 -0.28 21.85 -2.22
CA LEU A 445 -0.11 22.49 -3.53
C LEU A 445 1.29 22.25 -4.14
N PRO A 446 2.40 22.32 -3.37
CA PRO A 446 3.73 22.06 -3.91
C PRO A 446 3.96 20.60 -4.35
N TYR A 447 3.12 19.66 -3.93
CA TYR A 447 3.32 18.22 -4.15
C TYR A 447 2.84 17.74 -5.52
N PHE A 448 1.89 18.43 -6.16
CA PHE A 448 1.35 18.03 -7.47
C PHE A 448 2.39 17.98 -8.60
N SER A 449 3.53 18.66 -8.44
CA SER A 449 4.63 18.68 -9.41
C SER A 449 5.91 18.02 -8.88
N GLN A 450 5.86 17.23 -7.80
CA GLN A 450 7.05 16.58 -7.24
C GLN A 450 7.27 15.17 -7.78
N ALA A 451 8.53 14.71 -7.74
CA ALA A 451 8.89 13.35 -8.10
C ALA A 451 8.24 12.33 -7.13
N PRO A 452 7.73 11.19 -7.64
CA PRO A 452 7.24 10.09 -6.81
C PRO A 452 8.25 9.65 -5.74
N ILE A 453 7.77 9.19 -4.58
CA ILE A 453 8.66 8.77 -3.49
C ILE A 453 9.46 7.53 -3.89
N GLN A 454 8.91 6.68 -4.75
CA GLN A 454 9.54 5.49 -5.31
C GLN A 454 10.89 5.80 -5.97
N ASP A 455 11.05 6.97 -6.59
CA ASP A 455 12.30 7.37 -7.25
C ASP A 455 13.43 7.69 -6.24
N PHE A 456 13.09 7.86 -4.95
CA PHE A 456 14.05 8.08 -3.88
C PHE A 456 14.42 6.80 -3.11
N LEU A 457 13.76 5.67 -3.42
CA LEU A 457 14.06 4.38 -2.80
C LEU A 457 15.35 3.84 -3.40
N LEU A 458 16.39 3.79 -2.57
CA LEU A 458 17.70 3.30 -2.96
C LEU A 458 18.04 2.03 -2.18
N PRO A 459 18.76 1.09 -2.80
CA PRO A 459 19.25 -0.07 -2.08
C PRO A 459 20.28 0.35 -1.02
N PRO A 460 20.43 -0.43 0.06
CA PRO A 460 21.49 -0.22 1.02
C PRO A 460 22.86 -0.23 0.34
N LYS A 461 23.77 0.61 0.83
CA LYS A 461 25.19 0.64 0.42
C LYS A 461 25.84 -0.74 0.63
N LYS A 462 26.92 -0.99 -0.11
CA LYS A 462 27.72 -2.23 0.01
C LYS A 462 28.28 -2.44 1.42
N GLU A 463 28.61 -1.34 2.10
CA GLU A 463 29.05 -1.36 3.50
C GLU A 463 27.95 -0.77 4.39
N PRO A 464 27.40 -1.57 5.33
CA PRO A 464 26.30 -1.14 6.16
C PRO A 464 26.75 -0.07 7.16
N GLN A 465 26.15 1.11 7.09
CA GLN A 465 26.28 2.16 8.09
C GLN A 465 24.99 2.21 8.91
N PHE A 466 25.10 2.23 10.23
CA PHE A 466 23.96 2.28 11.13
C PHE A 466 23.96 3.57 11.95
N VAL A 467 22.76 4.07 12.22
CA VAL A 467 22.51 5.18 13.16
C VAL A 467 21.48 4.74 14.18
N SER A 468 21.61 5.25 15.40
CA SER A 468 20.66 4.99 16.48
C SER A 468 19.62 6.10 16.51
N VAL A 469 18.33 5.72 16.60
CA VAL A 469 17.20 6.62 16.37
C VAL A 469 16.10 6.40 17.39
N THR A 470 15.52 7.48 17.90
CA THR A 470 14.25 7.45 18.63
C THR A 470 13.27 8.48 18.07
N THR A 471 11.97 8.18 18.13
CA THR A 471 10.89 8.99 17.55
C THR A 471 9.85 9.43 18.56
N ALA A 472 9.73 8.78 19.72
CA ALA A 472 8.75 9.17 20.72
C ALA A 472 9.21 10.44 21.46
N PHE A 473 8.35 11.45 21.56
CA PHE A 473 8.72 12.72 22.19
C PHE A 473 9.32 12.56 23.59
N GLU A 474 8.76 11.71 24.45
CA GLU A 474 9.30 11.47 25.79
C GLU A 474 10.69 10.82 25.75
N ALA A 475 10.90 9.89 24.81
CA ALA A 475 12.20 9.26 24.62
C ALA A 475 13.23 10.24 24.05
N ILE A 476 12.82 11.17 23.17
CA ILE A 476 13.68 12.26 22.70
C ILE A 476 14.09 13.15 23.89
N VAL A 477 13.12 13.56 24.72
CA VAL A 477 13.38 14.38 25.93
C VAL A 477 14.30 13.67 26.92
N GLU A 478 14.06 12.38 27.19
CA GLU A 478 14.90 11.56 28.05
C GLU A 478 16.32 11.46 27.49
N ALA A 479 16.45 11.14 26.20
CA ALA A 479 17.73 10.88 25.58
C ALA A 479 18.57 12.16 25.35
N LEU A 480 17.92 13.33 25.30
CA LEU A 480 18.59 14.65 25.41
C LEU A 480 19.06 14.97 26.83
N SER A 481 18.40 14.43 27.88
CA SER A 481 18.77 14.65 29.29
C SER A 481 19.90 13.71 29.72
N THR A 482 19.73 12.43 29.43
CA THR A 482 20.63 11.32 29.78
C THR A 482 20.60 10.34 28.60
N PRO A 483 21.69 10.17 27.84
CA PRO A 483 21.73 9.26 26.71
C PRO A 483 21.53 7.80 27.16
N ASN A 484 20.27 7.36 27.27
CA ASN A 484 19.94 5.98 27.55
C ASN A 484 19.85 5.22 26.22
N GLN A 485 20.68 4.18 26.06
CA GLN A 485 20.75 3.41 24.81
C GLN A 485 19.57 2.45 24.64
N GLU A 486 18.79 2.15 25.69
CA GLU A 486 17.73 1.15 25.66
C GLU A 486 16.51 1.56 24.82
N THR A 487 16.28 2.86 24.61
CA THR A 487 15.14 3.38 23.84
C THR A 487 15.47 3.66 22.37
N LEU A 488 16.71 3.39 21.95
CA LEU A 488 17.19 3.67 20.60
C LEU A 488 17.02 2.46 19.69
N SER A 489 16.40 2.68 18.54
CA SER A 489 16.31 1.70 17.47
C SER A 489 17.44 1.89 16.47
N SER A 490 18.01 0.80 15.95
CA SER A 490 19.06 0.85 14.92
C SER A 490 18.46 0.96 13.53
N TRP A 491 18.93 1.94 12.75
CA TRP A 491 18.50 2.19 11.37
C TRP A 491 19.69 2.15 10.43
N TYR A 492 19.45 1.62 9.24
CA TYR A 492 20.40 1.64 8.15
C TYR A 492 20.45 3.05 7.53
N PHE A 493 21.63 3.64 7.47
CA PHE A 493 21.88 4.90 6.81
C PHE A 493 22.12 4.69 5.31
N ILE A 494 21.24 5.24 4.48
CA ILE A 494 21.33 5.13 3.03
C ILE A 494 22.23 6.24 2.49
N LYS A 495 21.81 7.50 2.66
CA LYS A 495 22.54 8.68 2.21
C LYS A 495 22.08 9.93 2.97
N GLN A 496 22.86 10.99 2.82
CA GLN A 496 22.47 12.35 3.17
C GLN A 496 22.61 13.23 1.93
N GLN A 497 21.63 14.08 1.67
CA GLN A 497 21.66 15.08 0.60
C GLN A 497 21.27 16.42 1.21
N GLN A 498 22.21 17.37 1.25
CA GLN A 498 22.06 18.62 1.99
C GLN A 498 21.68 18.35 3.45
N GLU A 499 20.54 18.85 3.88
CA GLU A 499 19.95 18.68 5.22
C GLU A 499 18.94 17.51 5.26
N THR A 500 18.77 16.73 4.19
CA THR A 500 17.86 15.58 4.18
C THR A 500 18.63 14.27 4.38
N LEU A 501 18.23 13.51 5.38
CA LEU A 501 18.72 12.18 5.71
C LEU A 501 17.79 11.11 5.15
N TYR A 502 18.34 10.02 4.59
CA TYR A 502 17.58 8.87 4.11
C TYR A 502 17.96 7.64 4.92
N LEU A 503 16.96 7.05 5.57
CA LEU A 503 17.11 5.93 6.48
C LEU A 503 16.22 4.76 6.05
N GLN A 504 16.65 3.56 6.41
CA GLN A 504 15.92 2.33 6.15
C GLN A 504 15.95 1.43 7.38
N ARG A 505 14.87 0.71 7.66
CA ARG A 505 14.83 -0.31 8.70
C ARG A 505 13.92 -1.45 8.27
N TYR A 506 14.25 -2.67 8.70
CA TYR A 506 13.26 -3.74 8.65
C TYR A 506 12.15 -3.44 9.66
N SER A 507 10.92 -3.32 9.19
CA SER A 507 9.78 -3.02 10.04
C SER A 507 9.16 -4.31 10.55
N ALA A 508 9.78 -4.92 11.57
CA ALA A 508 9.10 -5.89 12.41
C ALA A 508 8.17 -5.14 13.36
N TYR A 509 6.96 -4.82 12.88
CA TYR A 509 5.77 -4.39 13.61
C TYR A 509 6.03 -3.70 14.98
N GLU A 510 6.50 -2.46 14.93
CA GLU A 510 6.69 -1.60 16.11
C GLU A 510 5.93 -0.27 15.95
N LYS A 511 5.85 0.49 17.06
CA LYS A 511 5.12 1.76 17.25
C LYS A 511 5.05 2.61 15.97
N ALA A 512 3.85 3.01 15.58
CA ALA A 512 3.59 3.70 14.32
C ALA A 512 4.33 5.04 14.23
N ILE A 513 5.29 5.13 13.31
CA ILE A 513 5.99 6.36 12.94
C ILE A 513 5.12 7.15 11.97
N GLN A 514 5.09 8.48 12.09
CA GLN A 514 4.30 9.35 11.22
C GLN A 514 5.12 10.44 10.53
N ALA A 515 4.71 10.81 9.32
CA ALA A 515 5.23 11.99 8.66
C ALA A 515 4.94 13.26 9.50
N GLY A 516 5.93 14.15 9.53
CA GLY A 516 5.97 15.34 10.39
C GLY A 516 6.45 15.07 11.82
N GLN A 517 6.53 13.82 12.27
CA GLN A 517 7.00 13.51 13.62
C GLN A 517 8.49 13.86 13.78
N LEU A 518 8.93 14.14 15.01
CA LEU A 518 10.34 14.37 15.32
C LEU A 518 11.09 13.05 15.48
N LEU A 519 12.39 13.14 15.21
CA LEU A 519 13.31 12.03 15.21
C LEU A 519 14.65 12.53 15.76
N LEU A 520 15.15 11.88 16.80
CA LEU A 520 16.48 12.15 17.34
C LEU A 520 17.45 11.08 16.84
N ILE A 521 18.53 11.51 16.20
CA ILE A 521 19.55 10.66 15.60
C ILE A 521 20.83 10.78 16.41
N TYR A 522 21.41 9.63 16.75
CA TYR A 522 22.72 9.51 17.36
C TYR A 522 23.73 9.05 16.30
N GLN A 523 24.70 9.90 16.01
CA GLN A 523 25.78 9.61 15.07
C GLN A 523 27.12 10.06 15.65
N GLN A 524 28.05 9.13 15.84
CA GLN A 524 29.46 9.42 16.14
C GLN A 524 29.64 10.52 17.22
N GLU A 525 28.96 10.34 18.37
CA GLU A 525 28.95 11.24 19.54
C GLU A 525 28.12 12.54 19.43
N ARG A 526 27.40 12.76 18.33
CA ARG A 526 26.48 13.89 18.18
C ARG A 526 25.03 13.45 18.14
N THR A 527 24.17 14.22 18.80
CA THR A 527 22.71 14.14 18.70
C THR A 527 22.22 15.19 17.71
N VAL A 528 21.39 14.76 16.76
CA VAL A 528 20.79 15.65 15.78
C VAL A 528 19.28 15.43 15.78
N LEU A 529 18.52 16.50 15.93
CA LEU A 529 17.08 16.47 15.80
C LEU A 529 16.70 16.61 14.34
N ALA A 530 15.66 15.91 13.91
CA ALA A 530 15.14 15.98 12.55
C ALA A 530 13.61 15.86 12.57
N SER A 531 12.96 16.34 11.51
CA SER A 531 11.53 16.11 11.27
C SER A 531 11.35 15.17 10.09
N ILE A 532 10.48 14.18 10.24
CA ILE A 532 10.21 13.18 9.21
C ILE A 532 9.45 13.84 8.05
N LEU A 533 10.03 13.80 6.86
CA LEU A 533 9.41 14.33 5.65
C LEU A 533 8.43 13.35 5.02
N TRP A 534 8.80 12.06 4.98
CA TRP A 534 7.93 10.99 4.50
C TRP A 534 8.36 9.64 5.07
N VAL A 535 7.39 8.71 5.07
CA VAL A 535 7.58 7.31 5.45
C VAL A 535 6.94 6.43 4.39
N TYR A 536 7.63 5.36 3.99
CA TYR A 536 7.12 4.38 3.03
C TYR A 536 7.61 2.98 3.37
N THR A 537 6.71 2.03 3.48
CA THR A 537 7.00 0.62 3.75
C THR A 537 6.70 -0.18 2.49
N ASP A 538 7.72 -0.82 1.93
CA ASP A 538 7.57 -1.61 0.73
C ASP A 538 6.93 -2.99 0.99
N HIS A 539 6.70 -3.74 -0.09
CA HIS A 539 6.16 -5.10 -0.05
C HIS A 539 7.05 -6.12 0.68
N SER A 540 8.33 -5.81 0.88
CA SER A 540 9.28 -6.63 1.65
C SER A 540 9.29 -6.25 3.14
N HIS A 541 8.30 -5.48 3.61
CA HIS A 541 8.21 -4.96 4.98
C HIS A 541 9.42 -4.12 5.39
N THR A 542 10.10 -3.52 4.42
CA THR A 542 11.19 -2.59 4.67
C THR A 542 10.62 -1.19 4.72
N MET A 543 10.81 -0.51 5.85
CA MET A 543 10.45 0.88 6.02
C MET A 543 11.59 1.77 5.56
N HIS A 544 11.25 2.73 4.71
CA HIS A 544 12.08 3.78 4.16
C HIS A 544 11.57 5.10 4.70
N LEU A 545 12.50 5.98 5.06
CA LEU A 545 12.19 7.25 5.70
C LEU A 545 13.15 8.32 5.19
N ALA A 546 12.62 9.51 4.92
CA ALA A 546 13.44 10.71 4.82
C ALA A 546 13.13 11.66 5.97
N ALA A 547 14.17 12.27 6.53
CA ALA A 547 14.06 13.27 7.58
C ALA A 547 14.86 14.52 7.24
N GLN A 548 14.29 15.69 7.51
CA GLN A 548 14.97 16.97 7.42
C GLN A 548 15.67 17.26 8.74
N LEU A 549 16.98 17.40 8.72
CA LEU A 549 17.79 17.77 9.89
C LEU A 549 17.41 19.19 10.32
N ILE A 550 17.26 19.38 11.63
CA ILE A 550 17.11 20.69 12.26
C ILE A 550 18.52 21.13 12.63
N THR A 551 19.02 22.17 11.96
CA THR A 551 20.42 22.60 12.07
C THR A 551 20.75 23.24 13.41
N GLN A 552 19.75 23.78 14.11
CA GLN A 552 19.94 24.33 15.45
C GLN A 552 20.06 23.22 16.49
N GLN A 553 20.92 23.44 17.49
CA GLN A 553 21.01 22.50 18.61
C GLN A 553 19.73 22.55 19.45
N PRO A 554 19.05 21.40 19.66
CA PRO A 554 17.89 21.35 20.53
C PRO A 554 18.31 21.58 21.98
N GLN A 555 17.61 22.46 22.68
CA GLN A 555 17.79 22.68 24.11
C GLN A 555 16.55 22.20 24.87
N LEU A 556 16.79 21.39 25.91
CA LEU A 556 15.74 20.99 26.83
C LEU A 556 15.38 22.17 27.73
N VAL A 557 14.09 22.49 27.79
CA VAL A 557 13.55 23.56 28.62
C VAL A 557 12.36 23.06 29.44
N THR A 558 12.08 23.74 30.55
CA THR A 558 10.87 23.53 31.34
C THR A 558 9.98 24.75 31.17
N ILE A 559 8.73 24.52 30.77
CA ILE A 559 7.72 25.57 30.68
C ILE A 559 6.87 25.51 31.93
N VAL A 560 6.62 26.66 32.53
CA VAL A 560 5.73 26.82 33.68
C VAL A 560 4.59 27.74 33.26
N ASP A 561 3.36 27.26 33.43
CA ASP A 561 2.16 28.08 33.30
C ASP A 561 2.03 28.99 34.53
N ASN A 562 2.05 30.30 34.32
CA ASN A 562 1.99 31.27 35.41
C ASN A 562 0.66 31.23 36.19
N GLN A 563 -0.43 30.79 35.57
CA GLN A 563 -1.74 30.71 36.22
C GLN A 563 -1.91 29.41 37.01
N THR A 564 -1.60 28.28 36.40
CA THR A 564 -1.83 26.96 37.00
C THR A 564 -0.63 26.45 37.81
N GLN A 565 0.54 27.07 37.65
CA GLN A 565 1.83 26.63 38.21
C GLN A 565 2.21 25.20 37.80
N GLN A 566 1.58 24.67 36.76
CA GLN A 566 1.96 23.38 36.18
C GLN A 566 3.23 23.53 35.35
N SER A 567 4.12 22.54 35.45
CA SER A 567 5.37 22.50 34.70
C SER A 567 5.41 21.29 33.77
N TYR A 568 5.98 21.49 32.58
CA TYR A 568 6.17 20.43 31.59
C TYR A 568 7.47 20.63 30.82
N ARG A 569 8.03 19.52 30.35
CA ARG A 569 9.26 19.51 29.56
C ARG A 569 8.95 19.80 28.10
N ALA A 570 9.81 20.61 27.50
CA ALA A 570 9.72 20.99 26.10
C ALA A 570 11.11 21.06 25.46
N ILE A 571 11.13 21.10 24.14
CA ILE A 571 12.34 21.31 23.35
C ILE A 571 12.25 22.68 22.71
N SER A 572 13.30 23.49 22.86
CA SER A 572 13.41 24.79 22.23
C SER A 572 14.56 24.81 21.22
N TYR A 573 14.38 25.58 20.16
CA TYR A 573 15.48 26.00 19.28
C TYR A 573 15.24 27.41 18.73
N PRO A 574 16.29 28.25 18.66
CA PRO A 574 16.17 29.64 18.24
C PRO A 574 15.95 29.75 16.72
N LEU A 575 14.98 30.56 16.27
CA LEU A 575 14.92 30.97 14.86
C LEU A 575 16.05 31.98 14.58
N ILE A 576 16.77 31.77 13.48
CA ILE A 576 17.86 32.64 13.06
C ILE A 576 17.29 34.00 12.63
N ASN A 577 17.82 35.08 13.23
CA ASN A 577 17.62 36.50 12.90
C ASN A 577 16.31 37.17 13.33
N SER A 578 16.24 37.63 14.58
CA SER A 578 15.90 39.02 14.90
C SER A 578 16.19 39.30 16.38
N THR A 579 16.47 40.56 16.70
CA THR A 579 16.77 41.05 18.05
C THR A 579 15.61 40.89 19.06
N ASN A 580 14.46 40.38 18.61
CA ASN A 580 13.31 39.91 19.41
C ASN A 580 13.01 38.45 19.03
N ALA A 581 13.96 37.54 19.25
CA ALA A 581 13.93 36.21 18.66
C ALA A 581 12.66 35.43 19.05
N ALA A 582 11.78 35.23 18.07
CA ALA A 582 10.72 34.25 18.20
C ALA A 582 11.35 32.86 18.28
N GLY A 583 10.99 32.09 19.31
CA GLY A 583 11.44 30.72 19.48
C GLY A 583 10.43 29.74 18.89
N LEU A 584 10.89 28.58 18.42
CA LEU A 584 9.98 27.45 18.30
C LEU A 584 10.06 26.62 19.59
N ILE A 585 8.90 26.39 20.19
CA ILE A 585 8.74 25.49 21.33
C ILE A 585 7.97 24.26 20.89
N ILE A 586 8.45 23.10 21.33
CA ILE A 586 7.78 21.82 21.14
C ILE A 586 7.47 21.19 22.49
N ASP A 587 6.19 20.90 22.74
CA ASP A 587 5.71 20.25 23.96
C ASP A 587 4.95 18.95 23.69
N ASN A 588 4.64 18.19 24.75
CA ASN A 588 3.87 16.95 24.70
C ASN A 588 2.34 17.17 24.62
N LYS A 589 1.88 18.05 23.70
CA LYS A 589 0.47 18.32 23.37
C LYS A 589 -0.35 19.06 24.43
N GLN A 590 0.28 19.79 25.34
CA GLN A 590 -0.49 20.72 26.16
C GLN A 590 -0.71 21.99 25.32
N SER A 591 -1.97 22.39 25.13
CA SER A 591 -2.26 23.59 24.35
C SER A 591 -1.75 24.81 25.11
N LEU A 592 -0.61 25.37 24.68
CA LEU A 592 -0.21 26.72 25.09
C LEU A 592 -1.27 27.70 24.62
N ASP A 593 -1.99 28.30 25.56
CA ASP A 593 -3.07 29.21 25.27
C ASP A 593 -2.51 30.56 24.82
N LYS A 594 -3.09 31.13 23.76
CA LYS A 594 -2.48 32.25 23.02
C LYS A 594 -2.43 33.57 23.80
N ALA A 595 -3.14 33.65 24.91
CA ALA A 595 -3.27 34.84 25.74
C ALA A 595 -2.58 34.69 27.11
N LEU A 596 -1.89 33.58 27.36
CA LEU A 596 -1.24 33.30 28.62
C LEU A 596 0.26 33.55 28.52
N GLU A 597 0.80 34.19 29.56
CA GLU A 597 2.25 34.29 29.76
C GLU A 597 2.77 33.01 30.43
N TYR A 598 3.86 32.50 29.88
CA TYR A 598 4.56 31.33 30.37
C TYR A 598 5.98 31.70 30.76
N GLN A 599 6.56 30.96 31.72
CA GLN A 599 7.98 31.03 32.04
C GLN A 599 8.71 29.86 31.41
N LEU A 600 9.77 30.17 30.67
CA LEU A 600 10.71 29.22 30.11
C LEU A 600 11.96 29.19 30.99
N HIS A 601 12.20 28.05 31.63
CA HIS A 601 13.39 27.79 32.42
C HIS A 601 14.36 26.92 31.59
N SER A 602 15.53 27.48 31.26
CA SER A 602 16.69 26.76 30.72
C SER A 602 17.72 26.55 31.83
N GLN A 603 18.81 25.82 31.56
CA GLN A 603 19.83 25.50 32.56
C GLN A 603 20.38 26.74 33.29
N ASP A 604 20.46 27.89 32.62
CA ASP A 604 21.10 29.10 33.16
C ASP A 604 20.18 30.33 33.21
N ASN A 605 18.99 30.31 32.58
CA ASN A 605 18.14 31.50 32.47
C ASN A 605 16.65 31.18 32.54
N THR A 606 15.89 32.10 33.16
CA THR A 606 14.43 32.13 33.09
C THR A 606 14.00 33.29 32.20
N THR A 607 13.18 33.02 31.18
CA THR A 607 12.63 34.05 30.29
C THR A 607 11.11 33.89 30.21
N THR A 608 10.37 34.99 30.14
CA THR A 608 8.92 34.96 29.92
C THR A 608 8.61 34.96 28.42
N PHE A 609 7.51 34.32 28.03
CA PHE A 609 7.07 34.31 26.64
C PHE A 609 5.55 34.22 26.54
N ILE A 610 5.03 34.60 25.37
CA ILE A 610 3.63 34.41 24.98
C ILE A 610 3.58 33.49 23.77
N SER A 611 2.62 32.55 23.77
CA SER A 611 2.35 31.67 22.62
C SER A 611 1.60 32.45 21.55
N ASP A 612 2.23 32.77 20.42
CA ASP A 612 1.56 33.54 19.37
C ASP A 612 0.58 32.66 18.60
N LYS A 613 1.09 31.50 18.17
CA LYS A 613 0.38 30.58 17.27
C LYS A 613 0.97 29.19 17.35
N THR A 614 0.09 28.20 17.51
CA THR A 614 0.43 26.82 17.17
C THR A 614 0.59 26.70 15.65
N ILE A 615 1.80 26.36 15.22
CA ILE A 615 2.20 26.20 13.82
C ILE A 615 1.70 24.86 13.30
N SER A 616 1.86 23.80 14.09
CA SER A 616 1.44 22.45 13.72
C SER A 616 1.05 21.62 14.94
N HIS A 617 0.13 20.68 14.72
CA HIS A 617 -0.25 19.65 15.68
C HIS A 617 0.19 18.29 15.15
N HIS A 618 0.91 17.54 15.98
CA HIS A 618 1.32 16.16 15.73
C HIS A 618 0.70 15.21 16.76
N THR A 619 0.87 13.91 16.56
CA THR A 619 0.24 12.88 17.42
C THR A 619 0.83 12.77 18.82
N ASP A 620 2.02 13.29 19.05
CA ASP A 620 2.74 13.24 20.32
C ASP A 620 3.30 14.61 20.73
N HIS A 621 3.18 15.63 19.89
CA HIS A 621 3.67 16.98 20.22
C HIS A 621 2.98 18.10 19.44
N GLN A 622 3.20 19.36 19.84
CA GLN A 622 2.76 20.57 19.12
C GLN A 622 3.93 21.51 18.86
N HIS A 623 3.91 22.23 17.75
CA HIS A 623 4.91 23.27 17.45
C HIS A 623 4.30 24.63 17.69
N HIS A 624 4.93 25.44 18.52
CA HIS A 624 4.47 26.77 18.88
C HIS A 624 5.48 27.81 18.43
N HIS A 625 4.99 28.81 17.70
CA HIS A 625 5.69 30.06 17.57
C HIS A 625 5.48 30.85 18.86
N VAL A 626 6.57 31.27 19.49
CA VAL A 626 6.50 32.06 20.72
C VAL A 626 7.31 33.33 20.59
N THR A 627 6.81 34.41 21.16
CA THR A 627 7.53 35.68 21.28
C THR A 627 8.05 35.81 22.70
N LEU A 628 9.37 35.93 22.85
CA LEU A 628 10.00 36.19 24.13
C LEU A 628 9.64 37.61 24.58
N THR A 629 9.16 37.75 25.82
CA THR A 629 8.90 39.05 26.44
C THR A 629 10.14 39.45 27.24
N THR A 630 10.74 40.58 26.88
CA THR A 630 11.82 41.18 27.66
C THR A 630 11.23 41.82 28.91
N ASN A 631 11.71 41.43 30.08
CA ASN A 631 11.54 42.22 31.31
C ASN A 631 12.41 43.47 31.28
#